data_AF-A0A3N5PIG6-F1
#
_entry.id   AF-A0A3N5PIG6-F1
#
_cell.length_a   1.000
_cell.length_b   1.000
_cell.length_c   1.000
_cell.angle_alpha   90.00
_cell.angle_beta   90.00
_cell.angle_gamma   90.00
#
_symmetry.space_group_name_H-M   'P 1'
#
loop_
_entity.id
_entity.type
_entity.pdbx_description
1 polymer ?
#
loop_
_entity_poly.entity_id
_entity_poly.type
_entity_poly.pdbx_seq_one_letter_code
_entity_poly.pdbx_strand_id
1 'polypeptide(L)'
;MFFTVEKIERQLQEVRAAIRRGAVDIPHWKFCEGDPAGAQDPTFDDEGWDDLALGQAWGGYDVVAWFRAWVAVPEEWLGHKLALRFLVGPRDGGGSTAESLLY
;
A
#
# COMPACT_ATOMS: atom_id res chain seq x y z
N MET A 1 -26.09 -28.02 17.82
CA MET A 1 -24.99 -27.08 18.08
C MET A 1 -25.43 -25.73 17.54
N PHE A 2 -26.03 -24.89 18.38
CA PHE A 2 -26.53 -23.58 17.97
C PHE A 2 -25.37 -22.59 17.90
N PHE A 3 -25.37 -21.74 16.86
CA PHE A 3 -24.43 -20.62 16.63
C PHE A 3 -22.99 -20.95 16.17
N THR A 4 -22.78 -22.03 15.41
CA THR A 4 -21.44 -22.38 14.90
C THR A 4 -20.87 -21.30 13.98
N VAL A 5 -21.70 -20.71 13.10
CA VAL A 5 -21.26 -19.71 12.12
C VAL A 5 -20.84 -18.43 12.82
N GLU A 6 -21.68 -17.93 13.72
CA GLU A 6 -21.48 -16.69 14.47
C GLU A 6 -20.25 -16.80 15.40
N LYS A 7 -20.00 -17.99 15.96
CA LYS A 7 -18.78 -18.27 16.72
C LYS A 7 -17.53 -18.20 15.85
N ILE A 8 -17.58 -18.78 14.64
CA ILE A 8 -16.47 -18.75 13.69
C ILE A 8 -16.22 -17.30 13.24
N GLU A 9 -17.27 -16.54 12.93
CA GLU A 9 -17.15 -15.13 12.53
C GLU A 9 -16.50 -14.28 13.61
N ARG A 10 -16.91 -14.44 14.88
CA ARG A 10 -16.30 -13.74 16.01
C ARG A 10 -14.82 -14.09 16.17
N GLN A 11 -14.49 -15.38 16.15
CA GLN A 11 -13.10 -15.83 16.25
C GLN A 11 -12.25 -15.33 15.09
N LEU A 12 -12.82 -15.29 13.87
CA LEU A 12 -12.13 -14.78 12.70
C LEU A 12 -11.82 -13.29 12.85
N GLN A 13 -12.71 -12.48 13.43
CA GLN A 13 -12.44 -11.07 13.72
C GLN A 13 -11.29 -10.91 14.72
N GLU A 14 -11.30 -11.68 15.81
CA GLU A 14 -10.23 -11.67 16.83
C GLU A 14 -8.87 -12.05 16.23
N VAL A 15 -8.82 -13.14 15.46
CA VAL A 15 -7.60 -13.58 14.77
C VAL A 15 -7.12 -12.52 13.79
N ARG A 16 -8.00 -11.97 12.95
CA ARG A 16 -7.65 -10.92 11.97
C ARG A 16 -7.08 -9.66 12.63
N ALA A 17 -7.64 -9.25 13.76
CA ALA A 17 -7.12 -8.13 14.53
C ALA A 17 -5.73 -8.42 15.09
N ALA A 18 -5.47 -9.66 15.52
CA ALA A 18 -4.19 -10.08 16.08
C ALA A 18 -3.07 -10.29 15.03
N ILE A 19 -3.38 -10.37 13.74
CA ILE A 19 -2.38 -10.54 12.67
C ILE A 19 -1.40 -9.35 12.63
N ARG A 20 -1.89 -8.13 12.87
CA ARG A 20 -1.10 -6.90 12.82
C ARG A 20 -1.09 -6.22 14.17
N ARG A 21 0.12 -5.99 14.71
CA ARG A 21 0.32 -5.26 15.99
C ARG A 21 -0.08 -3.79 15.89
N GLY A 22 0.05 -3.20 14.70
CA GLY A 22 -0.32 -1.84 14.39
C GLY A 22 -0.27 -1.61 12.88
N ALA A 23 -0.82 -0.49 12.44
CA ALA A 23 -0.70 0.00 11.07
C ALA A 23 -0.80 1.52 11.08
N VAL A 24 0.03 2.17 10.25
CA VAL A 24 -0.03 3.60 9.98
C VAL A 24 -0.23 3.76 8.48
N ASP A 25 -1.06 4.73 8.10
CA ASP A 25 -1.23 5.09 6.69
C ASP A 25 -0.03 5.90 6.21
N ILE A 26 0.24 5.85 4.90
CA ILE A 26 1.24 6.69 4.23
C ILE A 26 0.45 7.71 3.39
N PRO A 27 0.20 8.92 3.93
CA PRO A 27 -0.76 9.85 3.34
C PRO A 27 -0.23 10.64 2.15
N HIS A 28 1.09 10.80 2.04
CA HIS A 28 1.74 11.69 1.08
C HIS A 28 2.72 10.91 0.21
N TRP A 29 2.58 11.09 -1.11
CA TRP A 29 3.38 10.44 -2.13
C TRP A 29 3.82 11.45 -3.18
N LYS A 30 5.01 11.23 -3.74
CA LYS A 30 5.41 11.75 -5.05
C LYS A 30 4.96 10.78 -6.13
N PHE A 31 4.49 11.33 -7.25
CA PHE A 31 3.91 10.59 -8.35
C PHE A 31 4.47 11.08 -9.70
N CYS A 32 4.82 10.15 -10.57
CA CYS A 32 5.19 10.44 -11.95
C CYS A 32 4.68 9.35 -12.87
N GLU A 33 3.92 9.74 -13.89
CA GLU A 33 3.56 8.84 -14.98
C GLU A 33 4.75 8.64 -15.93
N GLY A 34 5.02 7.39 -16.31
CA GLY A 34 6.20 6.97 -17.07
C GLY A 34 7.13 6.07 -16.25
N ASP A 35 8.30 5.78 -16.82
CA ASP A 35 9.33 4.92 -16.21
C ASP A 35 10.70 5.63 -16.17
N PRO A 36 10.87 6.65 -15.32
CA PRO A 36 12.14 7.36 -15.17
C PRO A 36 13.24 6.42 -14.67
N ALA A 37 14.33 6.34 -15.45
CA ALA A 37 15.46 5.48 -15.13
C ALA A 37 16.09 5.87 -13.78
N GLY A 38 16.25 4.89 -12.89
CA GLY A 38 16.89 5.09 -11.59
C GLY A 38 15.95 5.57 -10.49
N ALA A 39 14.65 5.68 -10.74
CA ALA A 39 13.68 6.13 -9.74
C ALA A 39 13.53 5.19 -8.52
N GLN A 40 14.11 3.99 -8.56
CA GLN A 40 14.27 3.12 -7.39
C GLN A 40 15.31 3.61 -6.38
N ASP A 41 16.25 4.46 -6.79
CA ASP A 41 17.32 4.89 -5.90
C ASP A 41 16.75 5.81 -4.81
N PRO A 42 17.01 5.55 -3.52
CA PRO A 42 16.57 6.43 -2.43
C PRO A 42 17.06 7.88 -2.58
N THR A 43 18.16 8.11 -3.29
CA THR A 43 18.76 9.42 -3.53
C THR A 43 18.31 10.10 -4.83
N PHE A 44 17.43 9.46 -5.61
CA PHE A 44 16.83 10.06 -6.80
C PHE A 44 16.06 11.34 -6.45
N ASP A 45 16.26 12.39 -7.27
CA ASP A 45 15.58 13.68 -7.11
C ASP A 45 14.17 13.62 -7.71
N ASP A 46 13.17 13.64 -6.83
CA ASP A 46 11.74 13.65 -7.18
C ASP A 46 11.06 15.00 -6.90
N GLU A 47 11.82 16.09 -6.73
CA GLU A 47 11.23 17.42 -6.43
C GLU A 47 10.27 17.89 -7.52
N GLY A 48 10.56 17.55 -8.78
CA GLY A 48 9.73 17.88 -9.94
C GLY A 48 8.49 17.00 -10.13
N TRP A 49 8.27 15.99 -9.27
CA TRP A 49 7.13 15.09 -9.38
C TRP A 49 5.89 15.68 -8.70
N ASP A 50 4.73 15.28 -9.20
CA ASP A 50 3.44 15.68 -8.66
C ASP A 50 3.24 15.10 -7.26
N ASP A 51 2.52 15.83 -6.41
CA ASP A 51 2.07 15.31 -5.12
C ASP A 51 0.77 14.51 -5.30
N LEU A 52 0.70 13.36 -4.63
CA LEU A 52 -0.47 12.47 -4.63
C LEU A 52 -0.89 12.14 -3.20
N ALA A 53 -2.14 12.44 -2.87
CA ALA A 53 -2.72 12.07 -1.59
C ALA A 53 -3.25 10.63 -1.59
N LEU A 54 -3.25 9.97 -0.44
CA LEU A 54 -3.86 8.65 -0.27
C LEU A 54 -5.33 8.66 -0.71
N GLY A 55 -5.68 7.75 -1.63
CA GLY A 55 -7.03 7.62 -2.19
C GLY A 55 -7.34 8.54 -3.38
N GLN A 56 -6.40 9.40 -3.78
CA GLN A 56 -6.52 10.20 -4.99
C GLN A 56 -6.44 9.32 -6.25
N ALA A 57 -7.20 9.69 -7.29
CA ALA A 57 -7.14 9.01 -8.58
C ALA A 57 -5.85 9.34 -9.33
N TRP A 58 -5.34 8.38 -10.09
CA TRP A 58 -4.15 8.49 -10.93
C TRP A 58 -4.24 7.49 -12.09
N GLY A 59 -3.41 7.70 -13.11
CA GLY A 59 -3.21 6.76 -14.21
C GLY A 59 -4.40 6.58 -15.15
N GLY A 60 -4.44 5.43 -15.80
CA GLY A 60 -5.40 5.06 -16.84
C GLY A 60 -5.19 3.61 -17.27
N TYR A 61 -5.81 3.20 -18.38
CA TYR A 61 -5.56 1.88 -18.95
C TYR A 61 -4.16 1.84 -19.59
N ASP A 62 -3.40 0.78 -19.29
CA ASP A 62 -2.08 0.52 -19.88
C ASP A 62 -1.05 1.64 -19.62
N VAL A 63 -1.04 2.17 -18.40
CA VAL A 63 -0.12 3.21 -17.93
C VAL A 63 0.85 2.64 -16.91
N VAL A 64 2.13 2.98 -17.04
CA VAL A 64 3.16 2.77 -16.01
C VAL A 64 3.32 4.07 -15.23
N ALA A 65 3.40 3.98 -13.92
CA ALA A 65 3.67 5.11 -13.06
C ALA A 65 4.53 4.72 -11.86
N TRP A 66 5.30 5.68 -11.38
CA TRP A 66 6.11 5.56 -10.18
C TRP A 66 5.50 6.33 -9.02
N PHE A 67 5.65 5.76 -7.82
CA PHE A 67 5.25 6.35 -6.56
C PHE A 67 6.43 6.31 -5.60
N ARG A 68 6.73 7.44 -4.97
CA ARG A 68 7.81 7.56 -3.99
C ARG A 68 7.28 8.19 -2.70
N ALA A 69 7.72 7.68 -1.56
CA ALA A 69 7.37 8.25 -0.26
C ALA A 69 8.47 7.97 0.76
N TRP A 70 8.72 8.96 1.61
CA TRP A 70 9.53 8.79 2.82
C TRP A 70 8.62 8.37 3.98
N VAL A 71 8.85 7.17 4.50
CA VAL A 71 8.02 6.60 5.57
C VAL A 71 8.83 6.55 6.86
N ALA A 72 8.43 7.35 7.84
CA ALA A 72 8.98 7.25 9.19
C ALA A 72 8.41 5.99 9.87
N VAL A 73 9.29 5.04 10.21
CA VAL A 73 8.90 3.85 10.96
C VAL A 73 8.82 4.21 12.45
N PRO A 74 7.69 3.96 13.14
CA PRO A 74 7.58 4.16 14.58
C PRO A 74 8.67 3.42 15.35
N GLU A 75 9.25 4.07 16.36
CA GLU A 75 10.34 3.51 17.17
C GLU A 75 9.95 2.18 17.84
N GLU A 76 8.70 2.08 18.29
CA GLU A 76 8.09 0.86 18.84
C GLU A 76 8.09 -0.35 17.89
N TRP A 77 8.32 -0.14 16.58
CA TRP A 77 8.37 -1.21 15.59
C TRP A 77 9.80 -1.64 15.23
N LEU A 78 10.82 -0.98 15.77
CA LEU A 78 12.21 -1.36 15.53
C LEU A 78 12.50 -2.78 16.02
N GLY A 79 13.22 -3.55 15.21
CA GLY A 79 13.50 -4.96 15.50
C GLY A 79 12.32 -5.92 15.25
N HIS A 80 11.16 -5.41 14.83
CA HIS A 80 10.03 -6.24 14.42
C HIS A 80 9.93 -6.39 12.89
N LYS A 81 9.23 -7.44 12.44
CA LYS A 81 8.90 -7.62 11.02
C LYS A 81 7.88 -6.56 10.60
N LEU A 82 8.24 -5.82 9.56
CA LEU A 82 7.36 -4.85 8.91
C LEU A 82 6.73 -5.48 7.67
N ALA A 83 5.55 -5.00 7.30
CA ALA A 83 4.88 -5.36 6.06
C ALA A 83 4.27 -4.10 5.45
N LEU A 84 4.36 -4.00 4.12
CA LEU A 84 3.66 -2.97 3.35
C LEU A 84 2.45 -3.60 2.68
N ARG A 85 1.35 -2.84 2.66
CA ARG A 85 0.12 -3.24 1.99
C ARG A 85 -0.29 -2.13 1.04
N PHE A 86 -0.22 -2.44 -0.25
CA PHE A 86 -0.73 -1.57 -1.30
C PHE A 86 -2.01 -2.14 -1.88
N LEU A 87 -2.98 -1.26 -2.14
CA LEU A 87 -4.16 -1.53 -2.94
C LEU A 87 -4.17 -0.49 -4.06
N VAL A 88 -3.71 -0.89 -5.23
CA VAL A 88 -3.32 0.01 -6.30
C VAL A 88 -4.37 -0.07 -7.41
N GLY A 89 -5.25 0.92 -7.46
CA GLY A 89 -6.39 0.95 -8.38
C GLY A 89 -7.58 0.07 -7.96
N PRO A 90 -8.74 0.26 -8.60
CA PRO A 90 -9.91 -0.57 -8.39
C PRO A 90 -9.69 -2.00 -8.91
N ARG A 91 -10.50 -2.94 -8.44
CA ARG A 91 -10.55 -4.27 -9.08
C ARG A 91 -11.26 -4.16 -10.42
N ASP A 92 -10.68 -4.76 -11.45
CA ASP A 92 -11.29 -4.90 -12.77
C ASP A 92 -12.36 -6.01 -12.79
N GLY A 93 -12.97 -6.25 -13.97
CA GLY A 93 -13.97 -7.30 -14.15
C GLY A 93 -13.45 -8.73 -13.94
N GLY A 94 -12.13 -8.94 -13.96
CA GLY A 94 -11.45 -10.19 -13.61
C GLY A 94 -11.06 -10.29 -12.14
N GLY A 95 -11.34 -9.24 -11.35
CA GLY A 95 -10.95 -9.16 -9.95
C GLY A 95 -9.48 -8.80 -9.73
N SER A 96 -8.71 -8.45 -10.77
CA SER A 96 -7.31 -8.00 -10.65
C SER A 96 -7.23 -6.51 -10.35
N THR A 97 -6.14 -6.07 -9.76
CA THR A 97 -5.80 -4.63 -9.61
C THR A 97 -4.62 -4.30 -10.53
N ALA A 98 -4.18 -3.04 -10.55
CA ALA A 98 -2.92 -2.72 -11.23
C ALA A 98 -1.78 -3.56 -10.64
N GLU A 99 -0.90 -4.04 -11.53
CA GLU A 99 0.33 -4.72 -11.12
C GLU A 99 1.23 -3.74 -10.38
N SER A 100 2.00 -4.23 -9.42
CA SER A 100 2.82 -3.36 -8.57
C SER A 100 4.10 -4.08 -8.16
N LEU A 101 5.20 -3.34 -8.19
CA LEU A 101 6.52 -3.79 -7.76
C LEU A 101 7.07 -2.81 -6.74
N LEU A 102 7.57 -3.34 -5.62
CA LEU A 102 8.30 -2.56 -4.63
C LEU A 102 9.79 -2.69 -4.90
N TYR A 103 10.49 -1.56 -4.86
CA TYR A 103 11.95 -1.46 -4.98
C TYR A 103 12.59 -1.14 -3.63
#